data_AF-A0A5D4MAS6-F1
#
_entry.id   AF-A0A5D4MAS6-F1
#
_cell.length_a   1.000
_cell.length_b   1.000
_cell.length_c   1.000
_cell.angle_alpha   90.00
_cell.angle_beta   90.00
_cell.angle_gamma   90.00
#
_symmetry.space_group_name_H-M   'P 1'
#
loop_
_entity.id
_entity.type
_entity.pdbx_description
1 polymer ?
#
loop_
_entity_poly.entity_id
_entity_poly.type
_entity_poly.pdbx_seq_one_letter_code
_entity_poly.pdbx_strand_id
1 'polypeptide(L)'
;MNIREWFGFNGTYNESLEINICVDGLLNLYAKALMEYFSVQVSNVNELIFIDPTGLSKEQTLFLEWIKDKGIPYLQTIVSTDLPQDEQLVAKIEFDKYILEEEMDFEYPSEVRSSLIGIVNDLPQYINAANEVSSTIIKREINTLWSGWLYELFTDDEEPVVSVTKSYKLEGLYKGMSNYKESAPMAGSLFLF
;
A
#
# COMPACT_ATOMS: atom_id res chain seq x y z
N MET A 1 -7.90 15.78 14.70
CA MET A 1 -6.68 15.15 14.17
C MET A 1 -7.11 13.88 13.46
N ASN A 2 -6.73 13.69 12.21
CA ASN A 2 -6.99 12.43 11.52
C ASN A 2 -6.03 11.35 12.05
N ILE A 3 -6.31 10.08 11.72
CA ILE A 3 -5.50 8.99 12.26
C ILE A 3 -4.06 8.99 11.72
N ARG A 4 -3.84 9.44 10.49
CA ARG A 4 -2.49 9.49 9.92
C ARG A 4 -1.62 10.56 10.58
N GLU A 5 -2.20 11.70 10.93
CA GLU A 5 -1.58 12.75 11.75
C GLU A 5 -1.24 12.21 13.14
N TRP A 6 -2.08 11.35 13.73
CA TRP A 6 -1.78 10.68 15.00
C TRP A 6 -0.52 9.81 14.90
N PHE A 7 -0.30 9.17 13.76
CA PHE A 7 0.94 8.44 13.45
C PHE A 7 2.09 9.35 12.98
N GLY A 8 1.87 10.65 12.82
CA GLY A 8 2.91 11.63 12.45
C GLY A 8 2.97 11.99 10.97
N PHE A 9 1.99 11.60 10.16
CA PHE A 9 1.90 11.98 8.75
C PHE A 9 0.95 13.16 8.54
N ASN A 10 1.51 14.29 8.10
CA ASN A 10 0.78 15.52 7.79
C ASN A 10 0.71 15.81 6.28
N GLY A 11 0.90 14.80 5.44
CA GLY A 11 0.85 14.92 3.99
C GLY A 11 -0.56 14.80 3.43
N THR A 12 -0.67 14.88 2.11
CA THR A 12 -1.93 14.68 1.39
C THR A 12 -2.02 13.26 0.84
N TYR A 13 -3.20 12.66 0.90
CA TYR A 13 -3.52 11.37 0.29
C TYR A 13 -4.96 11.38 -0.23
N ASN A 14 -5.31 10.45 -1.11
CA ASN A 14 -6.68 10.37 -1.61
C ASN A 14 -7.57 9.60 -0.62
N GLU A 15 -8.23 10.33 0.28
CA GLU A 15 -9.15 9.81 1.30
C GLU A 15 -10.34 9.04 0.72
N SER A 16 -10.66 9.22 -0.57
CA SER A 16 -11.78 8.52 -1.23
C SER A 16 -11.39 7.14 -1.80
N LEU A 17 -10.10 6.79 -1.79
CA LEU A 17 -9.68 5.44 -2.20
C LEU A 17 -10.01 4.42 -1.11
N GLU A 18 -10.61 3.31 -1.51
CA GLU A 18 -10.99 2.22 -0.63
C GLU A 18 -9.81 1.69 0.19
N ILE A 19 -8.62 1.56 -0.42
CA ILE A 19 -7.42 1.15 0.32
C ILE A 19 -7.07 2.11 1.46
N ASN A 20 -7.25 3.42 1.26
CA ASN A 20 -6.96 4.41 2.29
C ASN A 20 -8.02 4.40 3.39
N ILE A 21 -9.30 4.21 3.04
CA ILE A 21 -10.39 4.04 4.02
C ILE A 21 -10.14 2.81 4.89
N CYS A 22 -9.77 1.68 4.26
CA CYS A 22 -9.49 0.42 4.93
C CYS A 22 -8.31 0.55 5.91
N VAL A 23 -7.20 1.12 5.46
CA VAL A 23 -6.00 1.38 6.28
C VAL A 23 -6.31 2.34 7.42
N ASP A 24 -7.01 3.44 7.16
CA ASP A 24 -7.39 4.38 8.21
C ASP A 24 -8.29 3.71 9.27
N GLY A 25 -9.17 2.79 8.84
CA GLY A 25 -9.98 1.95 9.73
C GLY A 25 -9.14 1.05 10.64
N LEU A 26 -8.17 0.33 10.08
CA LEU A 26 -7.25 -0.52 10.84
C LEU A 26 -6.40 0.31 11.81
N LEU A 27 -5.84 1.44 11.35
CA LEU A 27 -5.00 2.31 12.17
C LEU A 27 -5.76 2.92 13.36
N ASN A 28 -7.03 3.27 13.17
CA ASN A 28 -7.88 3.78 14.25
C ASN A 28 -8.06 2.72 15.34
N LEU A 29 -8.29 1.47 14.94
CA LEU A 29 -8.42 0.35 15.86
C LEU A 29 -7.10 0.04 16.56
N TYR A 30 -6.00 0.04 15.81
CA TYR A 30 -4.65 -0.17 16.32
C TYR A 30 -4.28 0.87 17.38
N ALA A 31 -4.56 2.15 17.14
CA ALA A 31 -4.30 3.22 18.10
C ALA A 31 -5.14 3.06 19.38
N LYS A 32 -6.41 2.68 19.26
CA LYS A 32 -7.27 2.38 20.41
C LYS A 32 -6.72 1.20 21.22
N ALA A 33 -6.37 0.11 20.55
CA ALA A 33 -5.80 -1.07 21.17
C ALA A 33 -4.51 -0.76 21.94
N LEU A 34 -3.61 0.06 21.36
CA LEU A 34 -2.40 0.51 22.06
C LEU A 34 -2.70 1.31 23.32
N MET A 35 -3.60 2.30 23.23
CA MET A 35 -3.98 3.13 24.37
C MET A 35 -4.57 2.28 25.50
N GLU A 36 -5.44 1.33 25.17
CA GLU A 36 -6.08 0.46 26.14
C GLU A 36 -5.10 -0.58 26.72
N TYR A 37 -4.27 -1.21 25.89
CA TYR A 37 -3.25 -2.19 26.31
C TYR A 37 -2.27 -1.63 27.35
N PHE A 38 -1.88 -0.36 27.19
CA PHE A 38 -1.00 0.35 28.12
C PHE A 38 -1.74 1.16 29.19
N SER A 39 -3.08 1.21 29.13
CA SER A 39 -3.90 2.05 30.03
C SER A 39 -3.49 3.53 30.00
N VAL A 40 -3.19 4.05 28.81
CA VAL A 40 -2.75 5.44 28.59
C VAL A 40 -3.71 6.20 27.69
N GLN A 41 -3.68 7.52 27.81
CA GLN A 41 -4.36 8.43 26.89
C GLN A 41 -3.30 9.34 26.30
N VAL A 42 -2.98 9.13 25.03
CA VAL A 42 -1.94 9.88 24.32
C VAL A 42 -2.52 10.56 23.08
N SER A 43 -2.07 11.78 22.83
CA SER A 43 -2.59 12.58 21.72
C SER A 43 -1.96 12.18 20.39
N ASN A 44 -0.79 11.55 20.38
CA ASN A 44 -0.12 11.05 19.19
C ASN A 44 0.79 9.86 19.53
N VAL A 45 1.19 9.10 18.52
CA VAL A 45 1.99 7.88 18.69
C VAL A 45 3.34 8.12 19.37
N ASN A 46 3.96 9.30 19.15
CA ASN A 46 5.26 9.61 19.71
C ASN A 46 5.20 9.81 21.23
N GLU A 47 4.03 10.14 21.80
CA GLU A 47 3.89 10.23 23.25
C GLU A 47 4.06 8.86 23.96
N LEU A 48 3.88 7.75 23.24
CA LEU A 48 4.16 6.41 23.77
C LEU A 48 5.64 6.25 24.19
N ILE A 49 6.56 7.04 23.62
CA ILE A 49 7.98 6.99 23.99
C ILE A 49 8.22 7.43 25.43
N PHE A 50 7.35 8.27 25.98
CA PHE A 50 7.45 8.84 27.32
C PHE A 50 6.70 8.06 28.40
N ILE A 51 6.09 6.93 28.05
CA ILE A 51 5.47 6.05 29.05
C ILE A 51 6.53 5.60 30.05
N ASP A 52 6.25 5.84 31.33
CA ASP A 52 7.07 5.38 32.45
C ASP A 52 6.97 3.84 32.57
N PRO A 53 8.07 3.09 32.39
CA PRO A 53 8.03 1.64 32.45
C PRO A 53 7.83 1.10 33.87
N THR A 54 7.97 1.91 34.92
CA THR A 54 7.91 1.44 36.32
C THR A 54 6.55 0.88 36.73
N GLY A 55 5.47 1.26 36.04
CA GLY A 55 4.11 0.75 36.27
C GLY A 55 3.69 -0.39 35.33
N LEU A 56 4.56 -0.82 34.42
CA LEU A 56 4.24 -1.82 33.40
C LEU A 56 4.61 -3.22 33.86
N SER A 57 3.85 -4.21 33.41
CA SER A 57 4.28 -5.60 33.48
C SER A 57 5.54 -5.83 32.64
N LYS A 58 6.23 -6.94 32.88
CA LYS A 58 7.39 -7.33 32.07
C LYS A 58 7.01 -7.44 30.60
N GLU A 59 5.85 -8.04 30.32
CA GLU A 59 5.29 -8.23 29.01
C GLU A 59 4.97 -6.92 28.31
N GLN A 60 4.35 -5.98 29.02
CA GLN A 60 4.09 -4.64 28.52
C GLN A 60 5.40 -3.88 28.26
N THR A 61 6.39 -4.00 29.13
CA THR A 61 7.70 -3.37 28.94
C THR A 61 8.39 -3.88 27.67
N LEU A 62 8.42 -5.20 27.47
CA LEU A 62 9.00 -5.81 26.26
C LEU A 62 8.25 -5.39 25.00
N PHE A 63 6.91 -5.35 25.06
CA PHE A 63 6.12 -4.88 23.93
C PHE A 63 6.32 -3.39 23.66
N LEU A 64 6.46 -2.57 24.71
CA LEU A 64 6.74 -1.15 24.61
C LEU A 64 8.10 -0.88 23.98
N GLU A 65 9.13 -1.67 24.31
CA GLU A 65 10.44 -1.60 23.65
C GLU A 65 10.32 -1.97 22.17
N TRP A 66 9.64 -3.08 21.87
CA TRP A 66 9.46 -3.56 20.50
C TRP A 66 8.66 -2.59 19.63
N ILE A 67 7.56 -2.03 20.14
CA ILE A 67 6.71 -1.11 19.38
C ILE A 67 7.44 0.21 19.10
N LYS A 68 8.31 0.67 20.01
CA LYS A 68 9.15 1.86 19.78
C LYS A 68 10.24 1.61 18.74
N ASP A 69 10.90 0.46 18.80
CA ASP A 69 12.02 0.13 17.92
C ASP A 69 11.56 -0.23 16.49
N LYS A 70 10.48 -1.01 16.38
CA LYS A 70 10.04 -1.59 15.11
C LYS A 70 8.65 -1.15 14.68
N GLY A 71 7.68 -1.21 15.58
CA GLY A 71 6.27 -1.02 15.24
C GLY A 71 5.95 0.38 14.71
N ILE A 72 6.25 1.42 15.51
CA ILE A 72 5.95 2.82 15.18
C ILE A 72 6.69 3.28 13.92
N PRO A 73 8.02 3.09 13.79
CA PRO A 73 8.72 3.50 12.58
C PRO A 73 8.17 2.84 11.31
N TYR A 74 7.73 1.58 11.44
CA TYR A 74 7.15 0.85 10.33
C TYR A 74 5.76 1.37 9.93
N LEU A 75 4.86 1.56 10.90
CA LEU A 75 3.54 2.15 10.65
C LEU A 75 3.65 3.57 10.07
N GLN A 76 4.62 4.36 10.56
CA GLN A 76 4.97 5.68 10.01
C GLN A 76 5.34 5.61 8.53
N THR A 77 6.11 4.59 8.14
CA THR A 77 6.47 4.38 6.74
C THR A 77 5.22 4.08 5.91
N ILE A 78 4.33 3.19 6.39
CA ILE A 78 3.08 2.86 5.69
C ILE A 78 2.19 4.07 5.49
N VAL A 79 1.91 4.86 6.55
CA VAL A 79 0.99 6.00 6.44
C VAL A 79 1.48 7.07 5.47
N SER A 80 2.79 7.14 5.24
CA SER A 80 3.43 8.06 4.30
C SER A 80 3.56 7.53 2.87
N THR A 81 3.20 6.27 2.64
CA THR A 81 3.34 5.60 1.35
C THR A 81 2.03 5.62 0.57
N ASP A 82 2.11 5.87 -0.74
CA ASP A 82 0.99 5.66 -1.66
C ASP A 82 0.77 4.15 -1.86
N LEU A 83 -0.34 3.64 -1.35
CA LEU A 83 -0.67 2.22 -1.41
C LEU A 83 -1.36 1.87 -2.74
N PRO A 84 -1.05 0.71 -3.34
CA PRO A 84 -1.72 0.26 -4.55
C PRO A 84 -3.20 -0.03 -4.25
N GLN A 85 -4.08 0.38 -5.16
CA GLN A 85 -5.49 -0.03 -5.11
C GLN A 85 -5.58 -1.49 -5.61
N ASP A 86 -5.64 -2.43 -4.67
CA ASP A 86 -5.68 -3.87 -4.93
C ASP A 86 -6.71 -4.55 -4.00
N GLU A 87 -7.64 -5.32 -4.59
CA GLU A 87 -8.73 -5.98 -3.85
C GLU A 87 -8.22 -7.00 -2.82
N GLN A 88 -7.11 -7.70 -3.12
CA GLN A 88 -6.56 -8.68 -2.18
C GLN A 88 -5.87 -8.00 -1.00
N LEU A 89 -5.19 -6.88 -1.24
CA LEU A 89 -4.62 -6.06 -0.18
C LEU A 89 -5.72 -5.54 0.76
N VAL A 90 -6.80 -4.99 0.20
CA VAL A 90 -7.95 -4.51 0.99
C VAL A 90 -8.51 -5.65 1.85
N ALA A 91 -8.81 -6.82 1.24
CA ALA A 91 -9.37 -7.95 1.97
C ALA A 91 -8.48 -8.46 3.12
N LYS A 92 -7.16 -8.44 2.94
CA LYS A 92 -6.22 -8.84 4.01
C LYS A 92 -6.19 -7.85 5.17
N ILE A 93 -6.23 -6.55 4.88
CA ILE A 93 -6.28 -5.50 5.90
C ILE A 93 -7.61 -5.55 6.65
N GLU A 94 -8.73 -5.80 5.95
CA GLU A 94 -10.03 -5.99 6.59
C GLU A 94 -10.07 -7.23 7.48
N PHE A 95 -9.40 -8.31 7.08
CA PHE A 95 -9.29 -9.52 7.88
C PHE A 95 -8.50 -9.28 9.18
N ASP A 96 -7.34 -8.63 9.09
CA ASP A 96 -6.56 -8.25 10.27
C ASP A 96 -7.35 -7.32 11.20
N LYS A 97 -8.10 -6.37 10.61
CA LYS A 97 -8.99 -5.48 11.35
C LYS A 97 -10.07 -6.28 12.08
N TYR A 98 -10.71 -7.24 11.42
CA TYR A 98 -11.73 -8.09 12.01
C TYR A 98 -11.19 -8.91 13.19
N ILE A 99 -10.02 -9.54 13.05
CA ILE A 99 -9.38 -10.27 14.16
C ILE A 99 -9.16 -9.34 15.35
N LEU A 100 -8.56 -8.17 15.12
CA LEU A 100 -8.30 -7.24 16.20
C LEU A 100 -9.60 -6.74 16.84
N GLU A 101 -10.67 -6.50 16.07
CA GLU A 101 -11.99 -6.08 16.60
C GLU A 101 -12.57 -7.12 17.57
N GLU A 102 -12.44 -8.41 17.27
CA GLU A 102 -12.91 -9.49 18.14
C GLU A 102 -12.10 -9.59 19.45
N GLU A 103 -10.82 -9.18 19.43
CA GLU A 103 -9.94 -9.20 20.62
C GLU A 103 -10.04 -7.93 21.47
N MET A 104 -10.76 -6.89 21.01
CA MET A 104 -10.89 -5.61 21.71
C MET A 104 -11.71 -5.67 23.01
N ASP A 105 -12.26 -6.83 23.39
CA ASP A 105 -12.83 -7.01 24.73
C ASP A 105 -11.76 -7.16 25.82
N PHE A 106 -10.48 -7.32 25.41
CA PHE A 106 -9.32 -7.53 26.27
C PHE A 106 -9.48 -8.70 27.24
N GLU A 107 -10.30 -9.72 26.92
CA GLU A 107 -10.40 -10.96 27.72
C GLU A 107 -9.01 -11.60 27.85
N TYR A 108 -8.25 -11.58 26.75
CA TYR A 108 -6.86 -12.06 26.68
C TYR A 108 -5.94 -10.99 26.10
N PRO A 109 -5.31 -10.13 26.95
CA PRO A 109 -4.41 -9.08 26.45
C PRO A 109 -3.21 -9.61 25.65
N SER A 110 -2.83 -10.88 25.85
CA SER A 110 -1.79 -11.53 25.05
C SER A 110 -2.18 -11.69 23.58
N GLU A 111 -3.45 -11.91 23.28
CA GLU A 111 -3.97 -12.03 21.90
C GLU A 111 -3.93 -10.67 21.23
N VAL A 112 -4.48 -9.63 21.87
CA VAL A 112 -4.39 -8.24 21.38
C VAL A 112 -2.95 -7.86 21.03
N ARG A 113 -2.00 -8.11 21.94
CA ARG A 113 -0.58 -7.84 21.67
C ARG A 113 -0.08 -8.64 20.46
N SER A 114 -0.45 -9.91 20.34
CA SER A 114 -0.04 -10.77 19.24
C SER A 114 -0.59 -10.28 17.90
N SER A 115 -1.85 -9.85 17.87
CA SER A 115 -2.47 -9.23 16.69
C SER A 115 -1.82 -7.92 16.30
N LEU A 116 -1.51 -7.04 17.27
CA LEU A 116 -0.76 -5.80 16.99
C LEU A 116 0.60 -6.10 16.38
N ILE A 117 1.32 -7.11 16.89
CA ILE A 117 2.60 -7.54 16.33
C ILE A 117 2.43 -8.13 14.93
N GLY A 118 1.42 -8.98 14.74
CA GLY A 118 1.09 -9.63 13.46
C GLY A 118 0.85 -8.61 12.36
N ILE A 119 -0.05 -7.65 12.61
CA ILE A 119 -0.39 -6.55 11.69
C ILE A 119 0.87 -5.86 11.17
N VAL A 120 1.77 -5.44 12.08
CA VAL A 120 3.02 -4.75 11.70
C VAL A 120 3.93 -5.63 10.85
N ASN A 121 4.01 -6.93 11.15
CA ASN A 121 4.90 -7.85 10.45
C ASN A 121 4.35 -8.33 9.09
N ASP A 122 3.02 -8.35 8.93
CA ASP A 122 2.35 -8.94 7.77
C ASP A 122 1.96 -7.90 6.71
N LEU A 123 1.58 -6.69 7.13
CA LEU A 123 1.35 -5.55 6.22
C LEU A 123 2.43 -5.37 5.12
N PRO A 124 3.75 -5.44 5.40
CA PRO A 124 4.77 -5.30 4.35
C PRO A 124 4.63 -6.36 3.28
N GLN A 125 4.34 -7.59 3.69
CA GLN A 125 4.20 -8.72 2.77
C GLN A 125 2.98 -8.52 1.88
N TYR A 126 1.89 -8.00 2.44
CA TYR A 126 0.67 -7.72 1.68
C TYR A 126 0.90 -6.62 0.65
N ILE A 127 1.53 -5.52 1.07
CA ILE A 127 1.84 -4.37 0.19
C ILE A 127 2.80 -4.79 -0.93
N ASN A 128 3.85 -5.55 -0.60
CA ASN A 128 4.80 -6.04 -1.59
C ASN A 128 4.13 -6.94 -2.62
N ALA A 129 3.28 -7.88 -2.19
CA ALA A 129 2.53 -8.74 -3.10
C ALA A 129 1.63 -7.93 -4.06
N ALA A 130 0.91 -6.92 -3.54
CA ALA A 130 0.07 -6.05 -4.36
C ALA A 130 0.86 -5.23 -5.38
N ASN A 131 2.05 -4.75 -4.99
CA ASN A 131 2.96 -4.03 -5.90
C ASN A 131 3.52 -4.94 -7.00
N GLU A 132 3.88 -6.18 -6.69
CA GLU A 132 4.34 -7.15 -7.68
C GLU A 132 3.27 -7.47 -8.73
N VAL A 133 2.03 -7.71 -8.28
CA VAL A 133 0.88 -7.93 -9.16
C VAL A 133 0.62 -6.71 -10.04
N SER A 134 0.57 -5.52 -9.45
CA SER A 134 0.37 -4.26 -10.18
C SER A 134 1.45 -4.04 -11.25
N SER A 135 2.72 -4.28 -10.91
CA SER A 135 3.83 -4.16 -11.85
C SER A 135 3.74 -5.15 -13.02
N THR A 136 3.19 -6.34 -12.79
CA THR A 136 3.03 -7.39 -13.79
C THR A 136 1.88 -7.07 -14.75
N ILE A 137 0.76 -6.57 -14.22
CA ILE A 137 -0.39 -6.12 -15.02
C ILE A 137 0.02 -4.98 -15.95
N ILE A 138 0.70 -3.95 -15.42
CA ILE A 138 1.18 -2.81 -16.20
C ILE A 138 2.12 -3.28 -17.32
N LYS A 139 3.07 -4.18 -17.04
CA LYS A 139 3.96 -4.75 -18.07
C LYS A 139 3.17 -5.49 -19.15
N ARG A 140 2.15 -6.26 -18.79
CA ARG A 140 1.30 -6.99 -19.75
C ARG A 140 0.49 -6.04 -20.61
N GLU A 141 -0.11 -5.02 -20.02
CA GLU A 141 -0.90 -4.01 -20.75
C GLU A 141 -0.02 -3.21 -21.70
N ILE A 142 1.15 -2.74 -21.24
CA ILE A 142 2.15 -2.08 -22.09
C ILE A 142 2.52 -3.00 -23.26
N ASN A 143 2.88 -4.26 -23.00
CA ASN A 143 3.23 -5.19 -24.08
C ASN A 143 2.07 -5.42 -25.06
N THR A 144 0.82 -5.45 -24.58
CA THR A 144 -0.36 -5.60 -25.43
C THR A 144 -0.62 -4.35 -26.27
N LEU A 145 -0.40 -3.16 -25.71
CA LEU A 145 -0.49 -1.89 -26.43
C LEU A 145 0.61 -1.76 -27.47
N TRP A 146 1.86 -2.13 -27.14
CA TRP A 146 2.96 -2.13 -28.10
C TRP A 146 2.75 -3.18 -29.20
N SER A 147 2.27 -4.39 -28.89
CA SER A 147 1.98 -5.40 -29.90
C SER A 147 0.82 -5.01 -30.80
N GLY A 148 -0.24 -4.39 -30.25
CA GLY A 148 -1.36 -3.84 -31.02
C GLY A 148 -0.92 -2.70 -31.93
N TRP A 149 -0.14 -1.75 -31.41
CA TRP A 149 0.41 -0.64 -32.20
C TRP A 149 1.36 -1.12 -33.29
N LEU A 150 2.23 -2.09 -33.00
CA LEU A 150 3.10 -2.70 -34.01
C LEU A 150 2.27 -3.42 -35.09
N TYR A 151 1.22 -4.14 -34.72
CA TYR A 151 0.34 -4.81 -35.68
C TYR A 151 -0.30 -3.80 -36.64
N GLU A 152 -0.89 -2.73 -36.11
CA GLU A 152 -1.47 -1.64 -36.93
C GLU A 152 -0.46 -0.92 -37.82
N LEU A 153 0.80 -0.79 -37.38
CA LEU A 153 1.87 -0.13 -38.15
C LEU A 153 2.43 -0.99 -39.29
N PHE A 154 2.25 -2.31 -39.24
CA PHE A 154 2.80 -3.27 -40.20
C PHE A 154 1.74 -4.01 -41.03
N THR A 155 0.45 -3.76 -40.78
CA THR A 155 -0.65 -4.19 -41.66
C THR A 155 -1.17 -2.99 -42.44
N ASP A 156 -0.45 -2.60 -43.50
CA ASP A 156 -1.08 -1.91 -44.63
C ASP A 156 -1.69 -2.99 -45.54
N ASP A 157 -2.96 -2.77 -45.88
CA ASP A 157 -3.83 -3.52 -46.80
C ASP A 157 -4.71 -4.67 -46.24
N GLU A 158 -6.01 -4.38 -46.31
CA GLU A 158 -7.24 -5.21 -46.22
C GLU A 158 -7.87 -5.46 -44.82
N GLU A 159 -9.12 -4.98 -44.67
CA GLU A 159 -9.96 -4.98 -43.45
C GLU A 159 -10.09 -6.35 -42.77
N PRO A 160 -10.30 -6.38 -41.43
CA PRO A 160 -11.67 -6.64 -41.00
C PRO A 160 -12.15 -5.89 -39.75
N VAL A 161 -13.47 -5.70 -39.73
CA VAL A 161 -14.37 -5.21 -38.69
C VAL A 161 -14.13 -5.86 -37.31
N VAL A 162 -13.69 -5.12 -36.29
CA VAL A 162 -14.20 -5.22 -34.90
C VAL A 162 -14.02 -3.89 -34.17
N SER A 163 -15.14 -3.27 -33.78
CA SER A 163 -15.17 -2.12 -32.87
C SER A 163 -14.85 -2.55 -31.44
N VAL A 164 -13.78 -2.03 -30.84
CA VAL A 164 -13.59 -2.03 -29.38
C VAL A 164 -13.40 -0.59 -28.91
N THR A 165 -14.52 0.10 -28.67
CA THR A 165 -14.52 1.31 -27.86
C THR A 165 -14.36 0.94 -26.39
N LYS A 166 -13.17 1.16 -25.84
CA LYS A 166 -12.98 1.51 -24.41
C LYS A 166 -12.02 2.68 -24.30
N SER A 167 -12.58 3.87 -24.15
CA SER A 167 -11.87 5.10 -23.84
C SER A 167 -11.42 5.09 -22.38
N TYR A 168 -10.12 4.90 -22.13
CA TYR A 168 -9.50 5.33 -20.88
C TYR A 168 -8.59 6.53 -21.16
N LYS A 169 -8.78 7.57 -20.35
CA LYS A 169 -8.18 8.90 -20.50
C LYS A 169 -6.67 8.82 -20.18
N LEU A 170 -5.84 8.60 -21.20
CA LEU A 170 -4.37 8.55 -21.14
C LEU A 170 -3.73 9.95 -21.07
N GLU A 171 -4.11 10.79 -20.10
CA GLU A 171 -3.54 12.15 -19.97
C GLU A 171 -2.15 12.18 -19.28
N GLY A 172 -1.64 11.04 -18.76
CA GLY A 172 -0.36 11.00 -18.03
C GLY A 172 0.86 10.49 -18.81
N LEU A 173 0.69 9.70 -19.86
CA LEU A 173 1.81 8.96 -20.50
C LEU A 173 2.51 9.72 -21.64
N TYR A 174 1.89 10.76 -22.20
CA TYR A 174 2.46 11.51 -23.32
C TYR A 174 3.65 12.42 -22.93
N LYS A 175 3.83 12.74 -21.64
CA LYS A 175 4.89 13.66 -21.21
C LYS A 175 6.28 13.01 -21.12
N GLY A 176 6.35 11.67 -21.04
CA GLY A 176 7.62 10.93 -20.95
C GLY A 176 8.25 10.55 -22.30
N MET A 177 7.46 10.46 -23.37
CA MET A 177 7.93 9.92 -24.67
C MET A 177 8.54 10.97 -25.62
N SER A 178 8.48 12.26 -25.30
CA SER A 178 9.10 13.30 -26.16
C SER A 178 10.63 13.32 -26.10
N ASN A 179 11.25 12.63 -25.12
CA ASN A 179 12.70 12.65 -24.90
C ASN A 179 13.49 11.51 -25.56
N TYR A 180 12.83 10.58 -26.28
CA TYR A 180 13.52 9.44 -26.93
C TYR A 180 13.79 9.61 -28.43
N LYS A 181 13.63 10.83 -28.98
CA LYS A 181 13.84 11.08 -30.42
C LYS A 181 15.29 11.23 -30.87
N GLU A 182 16.29 11.25 -29.97
CA GLU A 182 17.68 11.55 -30.36
C GLU A 182 18.72 10.43 -30.15
N SER A 183 18.32 9.20 -29.83
CA SER A 183 19.31 8.10 -29.74
C SER A 183 18.76 6.75 -30.22
N ALA A 184 18.63 6.59 -31.53
CA ALA A 184 18.60 5.27 -32.15
C ALA A 184 19.59 5.25 -33.33
N PRO A 185 20.59 4.35 -33.36
CA PRO A 185 21.46 4.19 -34.50
C PRO A 185 20.70 3.52 -35.65
N MET A 186 20.92 4.05 -36.86
CA MET A 186 20.39 3.54 -38.13
C MET A 186 20.71 2.05 -38.31
N ALA A 187 19.69 1.20 -38.24
CA ALA A 187 19.75 -0.15 -38.79
C ALA A 187 19.39 -0.08 -40.28
N GLY A 188 20.40 -0.22 -41.14
CA GLY A 188 20.26 -0.23 -42.59
C GLY A 188 19.62 -1.51 -43.13
N SER A 189 18.69 -1.31 -44.07
CA SER A 189 18.49 -2.01 -45.35
C SER A 189 18.72 -3.54 -45.38
N LEU A 190 17.61 -4.31 -45.44
CA LEU A 190 17.09 -5.07 -46.59
C LEU A 190 17.94 -6.24 -47.11
N PHE A 191 17.39 -7.46 -46.97
CA PHE A 191 17.02 -8.45 -48.02
C PHE A 191 17.95 -8.60 -49.24
N LEU A 192 18.33 -9.79 -49.73
CA LEU A 192 17.51 -10.91 -50.22
C LEU A 192 18.43 -12.07 -50.72
N PHE A 193 17.84 -13.24 -50.97
CA PHE A 193 18.35 -14.27 -51.89
C PHE A 193 18.52 -13.74 -53.32
#